data_AF-A0A963S2K2-F1
#
_entry.id   AF-A0A963S2K2-F1
#
_cell.length_a   1.000
_cell.length_b   1.000
_cell.length_c   1.000
_cell.angle_alpha   90.00
_cell.angle_beta   90.00
_cell.angle_gamma   90.00
#
_symmetry.space_group_name_H-M   'P 1'
#
loop_
_entity.id
_entity.type
_entity.pdbx_description
1 polymer ?
#
loop_
_entity_poly.entity_id
_entity_poly.type
_entity_poly.pdbx_seq_one_letter_code
_entity_poly.pdbx_strand_id
1 'polypeptide(L)'
;MDKMTTGSGKCPVMHGGATSSGMSNMQWWPNALNLDILSQHDTKTNPLGPDFDYRKELEKLDFEALKQDMRDLMTDSQDWWPTDWGHYGGVTIRMAWHVAGTYR
;
A
#
# COMPACT_ATOMS: atom_id res chain seq x y z
N MET A 1 28.19 4.62 25.35
CA MET A 1 26.74 4.39 25.54
C MET A 1 26.36 3.16 24.74
N ASP A 2 26.17 2.04 25.43
CA ASP A 2 25.68 0.79 24.85
C ASP A 2 24.28 1.00 24.25
N LYS A 3 24.15 0.82 22.94
CA LYS A 3 22.84 0.63 22.32
C LYS A 3 22.40 -0.78 22.66
N MET A 4 21.39 -0.87 23.53
CA MET A 4 20.61 -2.08 23.76
C MET A 4 20.22 -2.70 22.40
N THR A 5 20.90 -3.79 22.03
CA THR A 5 20.41 -4.69 21.00
C THR A 5 19.18 -5.39 21.56
N THR A 6 18.00 -4.84 21.28
CA THR A 6 16.75 -5.59 21.43
C THR A 6 16.91 -6.87 20.63
N GLY A 7 16.89 -8.02 21.31
CA GLY A 7 16.97 -9.33 20.67
C GLY A 7 15.77 -9.51 19.77
N SER A 8 15.89 -9.12 18.50
CA SER A 8 14.94 -9.48 17.45
C SER A 8 14.92 -11.00 17.40
N GLY A 9 13.76 -11.61 17.66
CA GLY A 9 13.59 -13.06 17.59
C GLY A 9 14.17 -13.58 16.27
N LYS A 10 15.32 -14.25 16.35
CA LYS A 10 15.95 -14.84 15.16
C LYS A 10 15.14 -16.08 14.81
N CYS A 11 14.87 -16.29 13.53
CA CYS A 11 14.33 -17.55 13.05
C CYS A 11 15.28 -18.67 13.53
N PRO A 12 14.80 -19.70 14.26
CA PRO A 12 15.65 -20.74 14.84
C PRO A 12 16.33 -21.61 13.77
N VAL A 13 15.91 -21.49 12.52
CA VAL A 13 16.54 -22.11 11.35
C VAL A 13 17.23 -21.01 10.53
N MET A 14 18.56 -21.08 10.45
CA MET A 14 19.36 -20.13 9.70
C MET A 14 19.21 -20.36 8.19
N HIS A 15 18.80 -19.32 7.47
CA HIS A 15 18.74 -19.31 6.00
C HIS A 15 19.69 -18.21 5.49
N GLY A 16 20.49 -18.50 4.47
CA GLY A 16 21.55 -17.61 3.99
C GLY A 16 21.11 -16.52 2.99
N GLY A 17 19.81 -16.38 2.73
CA GLY A 17 19.28 -15.40 1.78
C GLY A 17 19.10 -14.01 2.40
N ALA A 18 19.27 -12.96 1.58
CA ALA A 18 18.91 -11.58 1.96
C ALA A 18 17.40 -11.37 1.82
N THR A 19 16.63 -11.85 2.80
CA THR A 19 15.15 -11.87 2.77
C THR A 19 14.48 -10.78 3.61
N SER A 20 15.26 -9.85 4.18
CA SER A 20 14.74 -8.74 4.98
C SER A 20 15.31 -7.40 4.50
N SER A 21 14.51 -6.33 4.59
CA SER A 21 14.90 -4.98 4.14
C SER A 21 16.05 -4.37 4.93
N GLY A 22 16.32 -4.87 6.15
CA GLY A 22 17.45 -4.44 6.97
C GLY A 22 18.81 -4.93 6.47
N MET A 23 18.85 -5.98 5.65
CA MET A 23 20.08 -6.51 5.06
C MET A 23 20.45 -5.73 3.78
N SER A 24 20.82 -4.46 3.95
CA SER A 24 21.11 -3.52 2.85
C SER A 24 22.55 -2.98 2.91
N ASN A 25 23.17 -2.83 1.73
CA ASN A 25 24.48 -2.16 1.61
C ASN A 25 24.43 -0.70 2.09
N MET A 26 23.26 -0.05 2.05
CA MET A 26 23.07 1.32 2.56
C MET A 26 23.28 1.43 4.07
N GLN A 27 23.21 0.32 4.82
CA GLN A 27 23.57 0.29 6.24
C GLN A 27 25.06 0.60 6.44
N TRP A 28 25.92 0.13 5.53
CA TRP A 28 27.38 0.33 5.60
C TRP A 28 27.81 1.65 4.98
N TRP A 29 27.15 2.07 3.88
CA TRP A 29 27.46 3.32 3.17
C TRP A 29 26.22 4.20 3.03
N PRO A 30 25.78 4.87 4.12
CA PRO A 30 24.54 5.65 4.10
C PRO A 30 24.57 6.87 3.17
N ASN A 31 25.76 7.33 2.77
CA ASN A 31 25.95 8.46 1.86
C ASN A 31 26.24 8.03 0.40
N ALA A 32 26.14 6.74 0.08
CA ALA A 32 26.27 6.28 -1.31
C ALA A 32 25.13 6.83 -2.17
N LEU A 33 25.39 7.01 -3.47
CA LEU A 33 24.39 7.47 -4.42
C LEU A 33 23.25 6.44 -4.53
N ASN A 34 22.01 6.88 -4.32
CA ASN A 34 20.84 6.01 -4.44
C ASN A 34 20.34 5.96 -5.89
N LEU A 35 20.54 4.81 -6.55
CA LEU A 35 20.07 4.56 -7.91
C LEU A 35 18.74 3.79 -7.96
N ASP A 36 18.26 3.25 -6.83
CA ASP A 36 17.07 2.39 -6.78
C ASP A 36 15.83 3.13 -7.28
N ILE A 37 15.75 4.44 -7.03
CA ILE A 37 14.65 5.31 -7.47
C ILE A 37 14.46 5.34 -8.99
N LEU A 38 15.52 5.08 -9.77
CA LEU A 38 15.48 5.07 -11.24
C LEU A 38 14.91 3.77 -11.80
N SER A 39 14.68 2.77 -10.94
CA SER A 39 14.20 1.44 -11.30
C SER A 39 12.88 1.08 -10.60
N GLN A 40 12.25 2.06 -9.93
CA GLN A 40 10.92 1.90 -9.36
C GLN A 40 9.88 1.75 -10.48
N HIS A 41 8.85 0.93 -10.24
CA HIS A 41 7.75 0.68 -11.18
C HIS A 41 8.14 -0.01 -12.51
N ASP A 42 9.21 -0.82 -12.51
CA ASP A 42 9.52 -1.73 -13.63
C ASP A 42 8.44 -2.83 -13.79
N THR A 43 8.45 -3.49 -14.94
CA THR A 43 7.50 -4.53 -15.35
C THR A 43 7.48 -5.76 -14.44
N LYS A 44 8.61 -6.09 -13.78
CA LYS A 44 8.73 -7.28 -12.91
C LYS A 44 7.82 -7.24 -11.68
N THR A 45 7.44 -6.04 -11.23
CA THR A 45 6.56 -5.86 -10.06
C THR A 45 5.11 -5.59 -10.47
N ASN A 46 4.83 -5.37 -11.75
CA ASN A 46 3.48 -5.10 -12.24
C ASN A 46 2.71 -6.43 -12.51
N PRO A 47 1.63 -6.73 -11.78
CA PRO A 47 0.89 -7.97 -11.95
C PRO A 47 -0.08 -7.96 -13.14
N LEU A 48 -0.35 -6.80 -13.75
CA LEU A 48 -1.42 -6.63 -14.74
C LEU A 48 -1.04 -7.09 -16.15
N GLY A 49 0.24 -7.42 -16.37
CA GLY A 49 0.76 -7.84 -17.67
C GLY A 49 1.15 -6.65 -18.58
N PRO A 50 1.95 -6.91 -19.62
CA PRO A 50 2.53 -5.85 -20.47
C PRO A 50 1.51 -5.15 -21.36
N ASP A 51 0.42 -5.82 -21.72
CA ASP A 51 -0.58 -5.31 -22.68
C ASP A 51 -1.79 -4.64 -21.99
N PHE A 52 -1.76 -4.52 -20.65
CA PHE A 52 -2.88 -3.94 -19.91
C PHE A 52 -2.89 -2.41 -20.01
N ASP A 53 -4.03 -1.86 -20.41
CA ASP A 53 -4.28 -0.42 -20.50
C ASP A 53 -5.42 -0.03 -19.56
N TYR A 54 -5.06 0.58 -18.43
CA TYR A 54 -6.04 1.03 -17.43
C TYR A 54 -7.04 2.05 -17.99
N ARG A 55 -6.62 2.94 -18.88
CA ARG A 55 -7.50 3.98 -19.45
C ARG A 55 -8.57 3.35 -20.33
N LYS A 56 -8.16 2.40 -21.18
CA LYS A 56 -9.09 1.66 -22.04
C LYS A 56 -10.10 0.83 -21.25
N GLU A 57 -9.67 0.20 -20.16
CA GLU A 57 -10.60 -0.56 -19.30
C GLU A 57 -11.53 0.36 -18.51
N LEU A 58 -11.03 1.51 -18.02
CA LEU A 58 -11.83 2.50 -17.32
C LEU A 58 -12.95 3.09 -18.19
N GLU A 59 -12.70 3.30 -19.49
CA GLU A 59 -13.71 3.78 -20.44
C GLU A 59 -14.89 2.82 -20.62
N LYS A 60 -14.71 1.53 -20.34
CA LYS A 60 -15.77 0.51 -20.42
C LYS A 60 -16.56 0.37 -19.13
N LEU A 61 -16.10 0.98 -18.05
CA LEU A 61 -16.69 0.82 -16.73
C LEU A 61 -18.08 1.46 -16.66
N ASP A 62 -19.04 0.76 -16.07
CA ASP A 62 -20.33 1.34 -15.73
C ASP A 62 -20.19 2.22 -14.47
N PHE A 63 -20.00 3.52 -14.70
CA PHE A 63 -19.83 4.50 -13.64
C PHE A 63 -21.11 4.74 -12.84
N GLU A 64 -22.29 4.56 -13.42
CA GLU A 64 -23.54 4.80 -12.70
C GLU A 64 -23.82 3.62 -11.75
N ALA A 65 -23.58 2.39 -12.19
CA ALA A 65 -23.60 1.22 -11.31
C ALA A 65 -22.59 1.37 -10.16
N LEU A 66 -21.34 1.71 -10.45
CA LEU A 66 -20.31 1.90 -9.41
C LEU A 66 -20.71 2.96 -8.37
N LYS A 67 -21.25 4.11 -8.81
CA LYS A 67 -21.70 5.16 -7.90
C LYS A 67 -22.87 4.69 -7.04
N GLN A 68 -23.78 3.89 -7.61
CA GLN A 68 -24.91 3.35 -6.88
C GLN A 68 -24.43 2.37 -5.79
N ASP A 69 -23.59 1.40 -6.16
CA ASP A 69 -23.00 0.45 -5.22
C ASP A 69 -22.24 1.17 -4.10
N MET A 70 -21.55 2.26 -4.44
CA MET A 70 -20.86 3.07 -3.44
C MET A 70 -21.81 3.77 -2.47
N ARG A 71 -22.99 4.21 -2.92
CA ARG A 71 -24.01 4.78 -2.03
C ARG A 71 -24.62 3.72 -1.12
N ASP A 72 -24.89 2.54 -1.66
CA ASP A 72 -25.47 1.44 -0.91
C ASP A 72 -24.51 0.94 0.18
N LEU A 73 -23.22 0.79 -0.17
CA LEU A 73 -22.17 0.44 0.79
C LEU A 73 -22.11 1.40 1.97
N MET A 74 -22.38 2.69 1.76
CA MET A 74 -22.26 3.68 2.83
C MET A 74 -23.17 3.38 4.02
N THR A 75 -24.26 2.63 3.84
CA THR A 75 -25.18 2.24 4.92
C THR A 75 -25.22 0.73 5.18
N ASP A 76 -24.41 -0.05 4.47
CA ASP A 76 -24.30 -1.50 4.61
C ASP A 76 -23.29 -1.87 5.71
N SER A 77 -23.71 -1.72 6.98
CA SER A 77 -22.85 -1.92 8.14
C SER A 77 -22.36 -3.36 8.27
N GLN A 78 -21.05 -3.52 8.44
CA GLN A 78 -20.39 -4.80 8.64
C GLN A 78 -20.09 -5.05 10.13
N ASP A 79 -20.40 -6.23 10.65
CA ASP A 79 -20.25 -6.55 12.08
C ASP A 79 -18.80 -6.46 12.58
N TRP A 80 -17.83 -6.74 11.71
CA TRP A 80 -16.40 -6.69 12.04
C TRP A 80 -15.85 -5.25 12.09
N TRP A 81 -16.57 -4.29 11.51
CA TRP A 81 -16.27 -2.86 11.60
C TRP A 81 -17.56 -2.04 11.45
N PRO A 82 -18.37 -1.93 12.51
CA PRO A 82 -19.70 -1.32 12.40
C PRO A 82 -19.65 0.14 11.99
N THR A 83 -20.69 0.61 11.29
CA THR A 83 -20.83 2.04 10.97
C THR A 83 -21.13 2.87 12.22
N ASP A 84 -20.59 4.08 12.27
CA ASP A 84 -21.08 5.09 13.21
C ASP A 84 -22.43 5.62 12.72
N TRP A 85 -23.46 5.58 13.57
CA TRP A 85 -24.82 6.07 13.29
C TRP A 85 -25.47 5.48 12.03
N GLY A 86 -25.10 4.26 11.63
CA GLY A 86 -25.65 3.61 10.44
C GLY A 86 -25.02 4.09 9.12
N HIS A 87 -23.90 4.82 9.14
CA HIS A 87 -23.29 5.33 7.91
C HIS A 87 -21.74 5.44 7.92
N TYR A 88 -21.05 4.91 6.90
CA TYR A 88 -19.58 5.04 6.72
C TYR A 88 -19.12 6.40 6.16
N GLY A 89 -19.98 7.40 6.10
CA GLY A 89 -19.69 8.64 5.36
C GLY A 89 -18.49 9.38 5.93
N GLY A 90 -18.43 9.49 7.26
CA GLY A 90 -17.31 10.15 7.95
C GLY A 90 -15.97 9.46 7.70
N VAL A 91 -15.91 8.12 7.78
CA VAL A 91 -14.67 7.38 7.57
C VAL A 91 -14.22 7.43 6.11
N THR A 92 -15.14 7.32 5.15
CA THR A 92 -14.83 7.37 3.72
C THR A 92 -14.34 8.75 3.29
N ILE A 93 -14.99 9.82 3.77
CA ILE A 93 -14.54 11.21 3.51
C ILE A 93 -13.15 11.43 4.11
N ARG A 94 -12.94 11.02 5.37
CA ARG A 94 -11.64 11.15 6.03
C ARG A 94 -10.55 10.37 5.29
N MET A 95 -10.85 9.16 4.82
CA MET A 95 -9.92 8.37 4.01
C MET A 95 -9.53 9.13 2.74
N ALA A 96 -10.50 9.61 1.96
CA ALA A 96 -10.23 10.37 0.73
C ALA A 96 -9.40 11.64 1.00
N TRP A 97 -9.74 12.38 2.07
CA TRP A 97 -8.97 13.53 2.53
C TRP A 97 -7.51 13.18 2.86
N HIS A 98 -7.28 12.10 3.63
CA HIS A 98 -5.93 11.67 3.98
C HIS A 98 -5.12 11.18 2.78
N VAL A 99 -5.76 10.53 1.80
CA VAL A 99 -5.10 10.12 0.55
C VAL A 99 -4.60 11.34 -0.23
N ALA A 100 -5.48 12.34 -0.45
CA ALA A 100 -5.12 13.55 -1.19
C ALA A 100 -4.18 14.50 -0.42
N GLY A 101 -4.29 14.53 0.91
CA GLY A 101 -3.60 15.48 1.78
C GLY A 101 -2.08 15.28 1.93
N THR A 102 -1.48 14.31 1.23
CA THR A 102 -0.02 14.07 1.24
C THR A 102 0.74 14.86 0.17
N TYR A 103 0.04 15.56 -0.72
CA TYR A 103 0.64 16.43 -1.73
C TYR A 103 1.46 17.56 -1.10
N ARG A 104 2.68 17.76 -1.59
CA ARG A 104 3.64 18.78 -1.12
C ARG A 104 4.50 19.29 -2.27
#